data_AF-A0A0P7WQ75-F1
#
_entry.id   AF-A0A0P7WQ75-F1
#
_cell.length_a   1.000
_cell.length_b   1.000
_cell.length_c   1.000
_cell.angle_alpha   90.00
_cell.angle_beta   90.00
_cell.angle_gamma   90.00
#
_symmetry.space_group_name_H-M   'P 1'
#
loop_
_entity.id
_entity.type
_entity.pdbx_description
1 polymer ?
#
loop_
_entity_poly.entity_id
_entity_poly.type
_entity_poly.pdbx_seq_one_letter_code
_entity_poly.pdbx_strand_id
1 'polypeptide(L)'
;MRTLSQVINAVAALLYPFVWQHTLISIVPQILMTVTMAPTPFLLGVQKRLFNEIMEEADTTNLLVVDLSEGAEKTFIVEVGDESSILPQKLQEELLQQLSARKENSSPEELNRVVSEAFVSFFVKTVGHFAPYIKPQGADQPAVFQKRNFYKAIEPKNVRHFVKKFMLTQMFDLFIQEAEQRQTATQGGFFYKKIVEYQEKKRKEKSKKH
;
A
#
# COMPACT_ATOMS: atom_id res chain seq x y z
N MET A 1 -14.26 7.57 18.83
CA MET A 1 -12.99 6.92 19.25
C MET A 1 -12.80 5.55 18.61
N ARG A 2 -13.78 4.63 18.63
CA ARG A 2 -13.67 3.32 17.96
C ARG A 2 -13.39 3.42 16.45
N THR A 3 -14.07 4.32 15.75
CA THR A 3 -13.91 4.53 14.29
C THR A 3 -12.50 4.93 13.89
N LEU A 4 -11.87 5.90 14.60
CA LEU A 4 -10.50 6.35 14.29
C LEU A 4 -9.49 5.20 14.36
N SER A 5 -9.51 4.44 15.45
CA SER A 5 -8.60 3.30 15.61
C SER A 5 -8.86 2.20 14.59
N GLN A 6 -10.12 1.90 14.30
CA GLN A 6 -10.49 0.91 13.27
C GLN A 6 -10.01 1.34 11.87
N VAL A 7 -10.19 2.60 11.50
CA VAL A 7 -9.76 3.11 10.19
C VAL A 7 -8.23 3.09 10.07
N ILE A 8 -7.50 3.53 11.09
CA ILE A 8 -6.02 3.53 11.08
C ILE A 8 -5.49 2.10 10.93
N ASN A 9 -6.04 1.15 11.69
CA ASN A 9 -5.66 -0.26 11.58
C ASN A 9 -6.05 -0.87 10.23
N ALA A 10 -7.23 -0.50 9.70
CA ALA A 10 -7.66 -0.95 8.37
C ALA A 10 -6.71 -0.45 7.29
N VAL A 11 -6.36 0.85 7.28
CA VAL A 11 -5.40 1.42 6.33
C VAL A 11 -4.06 0.69 6.39
N ALA A 12 -3.55 0.42 7.59
CA ALA A 12 -2.32 -0.36 7.74
C ALA A 12 -2.46 -1.79 7.20
N ALA A 13 -3.59 -2.45 7.44
CA ALA A 13 -3.86 -3.80 6.93
C ALA A 13 -3.99 -3.85 5.40
N LEU A 14 -4.50 -2.79 4.76
CA LEU A 14 -4.59 -2.68 3.30
C LEU A 14 -3.23 -2.60 2.61
N LEU A 15 -2.15 -2.33 3.35
CA LEU A 15 -0.79 -2.36 2.82
C LEU A 15 -0.25 -3.78 2.62
N TYR A 16 -0.92 -4.83 3.12
CA TYR A 16 -0.46 -6.21 2.98
C TYR A 16 -0.06 -6.54 1.51
N PRO A 17 1.13 -7.13 1.28
CA PRO A 17 2.04 -7.79 2.24
C PRO A 17 3.03 -6.84 2.93
N PHE A 18 2.98 -5.56 2.61
CA PHE A 18 3.86 -4.57 3.19
C PHE A 18 3.35 -4.14 4.57
N VAL A 19 4.29 -3.73 5.43
CA VAL A 19 3.98 -3.27 6.78
C VAL A 19 4.43 -1.83 6.92
N TRP A 20 3.56 -0.96 7.44
CA TRP A 20 3.92 0.42 7.77
C TRP A 20 4.99 0.45 8.85
N GLN A 21 6.06 1.23 8.64
CA GLN A 21 7.26 1.22 9.50
C GLN A 21 7.45 2.49 10.32
N HIS A 22 6.63 3.50 10.07
CA HIS A 22 6.78 4.77 10.75
C HIS A 22 5.74 4.92 11.86
N THR A 23 5.75 6.08 12.51
CA THR A 23 4.85 6.41 13.60
C THR A 23 3.39 6.20 13.19
N LEU A 24 2.70 5.34 13.92
CA LEU A 24 1.27 5.10 13.77
C LEU A 24 0.64 5.24 15.15
N ILE A 25 -0.20 6.26 15.32
CA ILE A 25 -0.88 6.54 16.59
C ILE A 25 -2.38 6.64 16.30
N SER A 26 -3.12 5.59 16.66
CA SER A 26 -4.56 5.48 16.40
C SER A 26 -5.39 6.61 17.01
N ILE A 27 -4.96 7.17 18.14
CA ILE A 27 -5.54 8.35 18.78
C ILE A 27 -4.39 9.15 19.40
N VAL A 28 -4.08 10.31 18.83
CA VAL A 28 -3.00 11.17 19.33
C VAL A 28 -3.44 11.88 20.61
N PRO A 29 -2.69 11.72 21.72
CA PRO A 29 -2.88 12.56 22.90
C PRO A 29 -2.27 13.93 22.67
N GLN A 30 -2.81 14.97 23.31
CA GLN A 30 -2.36 16.37 23.15
C GLN A 30 -0.85 16.54 23.42
N ILE A 31 -0.28 15.81 24.39
CA ILE A 31 1.16 15.86 24.69
C ILE A 31 2.06 15.39 23.54
N LEU A 32 1.52 14.66 22.56
CA LEU A 32 2.27 14.13 21.40
C LEU A 32 1.96 14.89 20.10
N MET A 33 1.45 16.12 20.15
CA MET A 33 1.20 16.91 18.93
C MET A 33 2.49 17.19 18.14
N THR A 34 3.63 17.31 18.81
CA THR A 34 4.94 17.53 18.16
C THR A 34 5.32 16.44 17.16
N VAL A 35 4.66 15.28 17.19
CA VAL A 35 4.83 14.22 16.18
C VAL A 35 4.49 14.72 14.78
N THR A 36 3.59 15.70 14.63
CA THR A 36 3.23 16.27 13.31
C THR A 36 4.38 17.03 12.66
N MET A 37 5.40 17.41 13.44
CA MET A 37 6.61 18.08 12.96
C MET A 37 7.72 17.09 12.57
N ALA A 38 7.48 15.78 12.69
CA ALA A 38 8.49 14.78 12.38
C ALA A 38 8.86 14.82 10.88
N PRO A 39 10.14 14.70 10.52
CA PRO A 39 10.57 14.68 9.12
C PRO A 39 10.25 13.35 8.42
N THR A 40 9.83 12.34 9.17
CA THR A 40 9.44 11.02 8.67
C THR A 40 7.92 10.92 8.50
N PRO A 41 7.42 10.08 7.57
CA PRO A 41 5.98 9.85 7.44
C PRO A 41 5.34 9.42 8.75
N PHE A 42 4.06 9.74 8.94
CA PHE A 42 3.29 9.29 10.10
C PHE A 42 1.83 9.07 9.74
N LEU A 43 1.14 8.26 10.54
CA LEU A 43 -0.30 8.02 10.41
C LEU A 43 -0.96 8.25 11.77
N LEU A 44 -1.77 9.30 11.87
CA LEU A 44 -2.29 9.79 13.15
C LEU A 44 -3.81 9.86 13.13
N GLY A 45 -4.46 9.28 14.14
CA GLY A 45 -5.87 9.50 14.41
C GLY A 45 -6.03 10.71 15.32
N VAL A 46 -6.60 11.79 14.78
CA VAL A 46 -6.78 13.05 15.51
C VAL A 46 -8.23 13.21 15.95
N GLN A 47 -8.44 13.58 17.21
CA GLN A 47 -9.78 13.95 17.68
C GLN A 47 -10.12 15.35 17.19
N LYS A 48 -11.36 15.56 16.72
CA LYS A 48 -11.83 16.85 16.17
C LYS A 48 -11.56 18.05 17.09
N ARG A 49 -11.60 17.87 18.42
CA ARG A 49 -11.28 18.92 19.40
C ARG A 49 -9.82 19.40 19.39
N LEU A 50 -8.89 18.54 18.98
CA LEU A 50 -7.45 18.85 18.86
C LEU A 50 -7.06 19.25 17.44
N PHE A 51 -8.00 19.23 16.49
CA PHE A 51 -7.70 19.45 15.08
C PHE A 51 -7.17 20.86 14.83
N ASN A 52 -7.85 21.89 15.36
CA ASN A 52 -7.46 23.28 15.15
C ASN A 52 -6.05 23.56 15.71
N GLU A 53 -5.76 23.08 16.91
CA GLU A 53 -4.44 23.20 17.55
C GLU A 53 -3.33 22.56 16.68
N ILE A 54 -3.58 21.37 16.12
CA ILE A 54 -2.63 20.71 15.23
C ILE A 54 -2.45 21.47 13.91
N MET A 55 -3.52 22.02 13.33
CA MET A 55 -3.43 22.76 12.07
C MET A 55 -2.73 24.12 12.22
N GLU A 56 -2.74 24.71 13.42
CA GLU A 56 -1.99 25.93 13.72
C GLU A 56 -0.49 25.66 13.88
N GLU A 57 -0.10 24.51 14.41
CA GLU A 57 1.30 24.17 14.70
C GLU A 57 2.00 23.36 13.58
N ALA A 58 1.26 22.61 12.78
CA ALA A 58 1.85 21.69 11.80
C ALA A 58 2.17 22.39 10.46
N ASP A 59 3.27 21.98 9.82
CA ASP A 59 3.53 22.34 8.42
C ASP A 59 2.56 21.57 7.51
N THR A 60 1.53 22.27 7.00
CA THR A 60 0.48 21.66 6.18
C THR A 60 0.92 21.32 4.76
N THR A 61 2.11 21.74 4.33
CA THR A 61 2.57 21.60 2.94
C THR A 61 2.64 20.14 2.48
N ASN A 62 2.91 19.21 3.39
CA ASN A 62 3.05 17.78 3.10
C ASN A 62 2.07 16.91 3.91
N LEU A 63 0.91 17.45 4.30
CA LEU A 63 -0.09 16.73 5.08
C LEU A 63 -1.31 16.37 4.25
N LEU A 64 -1.77 15.13 4.40
CA LEU A 64 -3.08 14.68 3.93
C LEU A 64 -4.00 14.53 5.13
N VAL A 65 -5.11 15.26 5.16
CA VAL A 65 -6.08 15.24 6.27
C VAL A 65 -7.44 14.76 5.77
N VAL A 66 -7.98 13.74 6.44
CA VAL A 66 -9.27 13.12 6.11
C VAL A 66 -10.26 13.29 7.27
N ASP A 67 -11.41 13.92 7.01
CA ASP A 67 -12.54 13.95 7.95
C ASP A 67 -13.35 12.67 7.84
N LEU A 68 -13.46 11.95 8.95
CA LEU A 68 -14.25 10.72 9.07
C LEU A 68 -15.60 10.96 9.75
N SER A 69 -15.95 12.23 10.02
CA SER A 69 -17.23 12.60 10.62
C SER A 69 -18.38 12.33 9.66
N GLU A 70 -19.46 11.73 10.16
CA GLU A 70 -20.69 11.57 9.40
C GLU A 70 -21.26 12.96 9.04
N GLY A 71 -21.62 13.16 7.77
CA GLY A 71 -22.12 14.45 7.27
C GLY A 71 -21.05 15.53 7.08
N ALA A 72 -19.75 15.18 7.08
CA ALA A 72 -18.70 16.13 6.69
C ALA A 72 -18.93 16.64 5.25
N GLU A 73 -18.86 17.96 5.04
CA GLU A 73 -19.02 18.57 3.72
C GLU A 73 -17.94 18.13 2.73
N LYS A 74 -16.73 17.87 3.23
CA LYS A 74 -15.58 17.36 2.48
C LYS A 74 -14.87 16.27 3.26
N THR A 75 -14.59 15.17 2.58
CA THR A 75 -13.80 14.06 3.15
C THR A 75 -12.32 14.40 3.22
N PHE A 76 -11.76 15.05 2.19
CA PHE A 76 -10.39 15.56 2.20
C PHE A 76 -10.41 17.04 2.58
N ILE A 77 -9.81 17.38 3.73
CA ILE A 77 -9.74 18.77 4.22
C ILE A 77 -8.43 19.43 3.80
N VAL A 78 -7.34 18.66 3.80
CA VAL A 78 -6.02 19.08 3.35
C VAL A 78 -5.51 18.04 2.37
N GLU A 79 -5.03 18.50 1.21
CA GLU A 79 -4.55 17.68 0.10
C GLU A 79 -3.12 18.15 -0.27
N VAL A 80 -2.29 17.19 -0.68
CA VAL A 80 -0.92 17.42 -1.16
C VAL A 80 -0.92 17.77 -2.66
N GLY A 81 -1.96 17.37 -3.39
CA GLY A 81 -2.22 17.73 -4.78
C GLY A 81 -1.79 16.67 -5.81
N ASP A 82 -1.27 15.52 -5.37
CA ASP A 82 -0.90 14.41 -6.26
C ASP A 82 -1.81 13.17 -6.14
N GLU A 83 -2.85 13.22 -5.30
CA GLU A 83 -3.74 12.10 -4.96
C GLU A 83 -4.41 11.48 -6.18
N SER A 84 -4.78 12.31 -7.17
CA SER A 84 -5.41 11.88 -8.42
C SER A 84 -4.43 11.32 -9.46
N SER A 85 -3.12 11.51 -9.26
CA SER A 85 -2.08 11.20 -10.25
C SER A 85 -1.01 10.23 -9.73
N ILE A 86 -0.99 9.95 -8.43
CA ILE A 86 -0.01 9.07 -7.79
C ILE A 86 -0.13 7.63 -8.29
N LEU A 87 -1.37 7.15 -8.51
CA LEU A 87 -1.65 5.82 -9.04
C LEU A 87 -1.77 5.84 -10.57
N PRO A 88 -1.27 4.81 -11.27
CA PRO A 88 -1.55 4.66 -12.70
C PRO A 88 -3.06 4.50 -12.93
N GLN A 89 -3.66 5.39 -13.73
CA GLN A 89 -5.11 5.47 -13.96
C GLN A 89 -5.79 4.11 -14.18
N LYS A 90 -5.24 3.27 -15.06
CA LYS A 90 -5.80 1.93 -15.32
C LYS A 90 -5.85 1.03 -14.08
N LEU A 91 -4.81 1.08 -13.23
CA LEU A 91 -4.79 0.30 -11.99
C LEU A 91 -5.74 0.88 -10.94
N GLN A 92 -5.91 2.20 -10.92
CA GLN A 92 -6.89 2.87 -10.07
C GLN A 92 -8.32 2.51 -10.47
N GLU A 93 -8.65 2.56 -11.76
CA GLU A 93 -9.95 2.14 -12.30
C GLU A 93 -10.24 0.68 -11.97
N GLU A 94 -9.28 -0.22 -12.19
CA GLU A 94 -9.41 -1.64 -11.82
C GLU A 94 -9.62 -1.83 -10.31
N LEU A 95 -8.91 -1.07 -9.47
CA LEU A 95 -9.07 -1.11 -8.01
C LEU A 95 -10.47 -0.65 -7.60
N LEU A 96 -10.93 0.50 -8.11
CA LEU A 96 -12.27 1.02 -7.85
C LEU A 96 -13.36 0.07 -8.33
N GLN A 97 -13.19 -0.55 -9.51
CA GLN A 97 -14.11 -1.55 -10.02
C GLN A 97 -14.20 -2.77 -9.09
N GLN A 98 -13.06 -3.27 -8.58
CA GLN A 98 -13.03 -4.38 -7.62
C GLN A 98 -13.71 -4.01 -6.29
N LEU A 99 -13.50 -2.78 -5.80
CA LEU A 99 -14.15 -2.29 -4.58
C LEU A 99 -15.67 -2.08 -4.76
N SER A 100 -16.11 -1.69 -5.95
CA SER A 100 -17.54 -1.54 -6.29
C SER A 100 -18.26 -2.86 -6.49
N ALA A 101 -17.54 -3.99 -6.62
CA ALA A 101 -18.15 -5.32 -6.79
C ALA A 101 -18.83 -5.86 -5.51
N ARG A 102 -18.90 -5.04 -4.45
CA ARG A 102 -19.67 -5.35 -3.23
C ARG A 102 -21.16 -5.51 -3.57
N LYS A 103 -21.79 -6.53 -2.98
CA LYS A 103 -23.25 -6.68 -3.05
C LYS A 103 -23.89 -5.87 -1.93
N GLU A 104 -25.07 -5.29 -2.15
CA GLU A 104 -25.78 -4.50 -1.14
C GLU A 104 -26.05 -5.29 0.16
N ASN A 105 -26.14 -6.63 0.07
CA ASN A 105 -26.37 -7.53 1.20
C ASN A 105 -25.13 -8.32 1.64
N SER A 106 -23.91 -7.84 1.31
CA SER A 106 -22.69 -8.55 1.68
C SER A 106 -22.44 -8.53 3.19
N SER A 107 -22.01 -9.66 3.74
CA SER A 107 -21.59 -9.72 5.14
C SER A 107 -20.32 -8.90 5.38
N PRO A 108 -20.02 -8.48 6.62
CA PRO A 108 -18.76 -7.81 6.94
C PRO A 108 -17.52 -8.59 6.50
N GLU A 109 -17.55 -9.92 6.60
CA GLU A 109 -16.47 -10.82 6.17
C GLU A 109 -16.30 -10.82 4.65
N GLU A 110 -17.40 -10.81 3.90
CA GLU A 110 -17.36 -10.70 2.44
C GLU A 110 -16.81 -9.36 2.00
N LEU A 111 -17.24 -8.26 2.64
CA LEU A 111 -16.72 -6.92 2.38
C LEU A 111 -15.21 -6.86 2.66
N ASN A 112 -14.76 -7.36 3.82
CA ASN A 112 -13.34 -7.42 4.17
C ASN A 112 -12.54 -8.23 3.14
N ARG A 113 -13.09 -9.36 2.65
CA ARG A 113 -12.44 -10.16 1.60
C ARG A 113 -12.34 -9.38 0.29
N VAL A 114 -13.42 -8.78 -0.18
CA VAL A 114 -13.44 -8.00 -1.44
C VAL A 114 -12.41 -6.86 -1.38
N VAL A 115 -12.42 -6.10 -0.29
CA VAL A 115 -11.48 -5.00 -0.07
C VAL A 115 -10.04 -5.53 -0.05
N SER A 116 -9.75 -6.54 0.76
CA SER A 116 -8.39 -7.10 0.87
C SER A 116 -7.88 -7.67 -0.45
N GLU A 117 -8.72 -8.41 -1.17
CA GLU A 117 -8.35 -8.99 -2.47
C GLU A 117 -8.11 -7.93 -3.54
N ALA A 118 -8.83 -6.81 -3.50
CA ALA A 118 -8.63 -5.70 -4.43
C ALA A 118 -7.23 -5.07 -4.26
N PHE A 119 -6.82 -4.78 -3.02
CA PHE A 119 -5.49 -4.24 -2.72
C PHE A 119 -4.37 -5.26 -2.98
N VAL A 120 -4.58 -6.54 -2.63
CA VAL A 120 -3.61 -7.60 -2.95
C VAL A 120 -3.44 -7.75 -4.47
N SER A 121 -4.54 -7.73 -5.22
CA SER A 121 -4.52 -7.75 -6.69
C SER A 121 -3.71 -6.58 -7.27
N PHE A 122 -3.87 -5.38 -6.70
CA PHE A 122 -3.07 -4.20 -7.07
C PHE A 122 -1.57 -4.44 -6.84
N PHE A 123 -1.16 -4.93 -5.67
CA PHE A 123 0.25 -5.21 -5.38
C PHE A 123 0.82 -6.36 -6.21
N VAL A 124 0.04 -7.42 -6.47
CA VAL A 124 0.49 -8.51 -7.36
C VAL A 124 0.78 -8.00 -8.77
N LYS A 125 -0.06 -7.11 -9.31
CA LYS A 125 0.12 -6.54 -10.66
C LYS A 125 1.28 -5.56 -10.75
N THR A 126 1.59 -4.84 -9.68
CA THR A 126 2.62 -3.80 -9.67
C THR A 126 4.00 -4.35 -9.32
N VAL A 127 4.09 -5.21 -8.30
CA VAL A 127 5.35 -5.67 -7.73
C VAL A 127 5.50 -7.18 -7.65
N GLY A 128 4.44 -7.96 -7.95
CA GLY A 128 4.45 -9.42 -7.83
C GLY A 128 5.43 -10.16 -8.74
N HIS A 129 6.09 -9.49 -9.70
CA HIS A 129 7.17 -10.04 -10.51
C HIS A 129 8.55 -9.88 -9.88
N PHE A 130 8.68 -9.56 -8.59
CA PHE A 130 9.96 -9.29 -7.94
C PHE A 130 10.90 -10.52 -7.87
N ALA A 131 10.37 -11.73 -7.69
CA ALA A 131 11.17 -12.91 -7.36
C ALA A 131 12.29 -13.25 -8.37
N PRO A 132 12.07 -13.19 -9.71
CA PRO A 132 13.14 -13.39 -10.68
C PRO A 132 14.30 -12.38 -10.61
N TYR A 133 14.13 -11.26 -9.92
CA TYR A 133 15.13 -10.21 -9.77
C TYR A 133 15.92 -10.32 -8.46
N ILE A 134 15.62 -11.30 -7.61
CA ILE A 134 16.47 -11.68 -6.48
C ILE A 134 17.47 -12.71 -7.03
N LYS A 135 18.75 -12.35 -7.07
CA LYS A 135 19.81 -13.20 -7.66
C LYS A 135 20.85 -13.59 -6.61
N PRO A 136 21.26 -14.87 -6.55
CA PRO A 136 22.40 -15.26 -5.71
C PRO A 136 23.65 -14.51 -6.17
N GLN A 137 24.43 -13.97 -5.23
CA GLN A 137 25.70 -13.31 -5.56
C GLN A 137 26.91 -14.26 -5.57
N GLY A 138 26.75 -15.49 -5.04
CA GLY A 138 27.79 -16.51 -5.00
C GLY A 138 27.37 -17.67 -4.11
N ALA A 139 28.23 -18.68 -3.94
CA ALA A 139 27.93 -19.87 -3.12
C ALA A 139 27.70 -19.54 -1.63
N ASP A 140 28.20 -18.40 -1.16
CA ASP A 140 28.24 -18.04 0.27
C ASP A 140 27.76 -16.60 0.55
N GLN A 141 27.07 -15.97 -0.40
CA GLN A 141 26.53 -14.61 -0.25
C GLN A 141 25.01 -14.60 -0.32
N PRO A 142 24.33 -13.73 0.46
CA PRO A 142 22.89 -13.57 0.37
C PRO A 142 22.49 -13.15 -1.05
N ALA A 143 21.31 -13.56 -1.50
CA ALA A 143 20.81 -13.08 -2.77
C ALA A 143 20.48 -11.60 -2.67
N VAL A 144 20.69 -10.90 -3.78
CA VAL A 144 20.51 -9.46 -3.86
C VAL A 144 19.48 -9.13 -4.92
N PHE A 145 18.59 -8.22 -4.57
CA PHE A 145 17.53 -7.72 -5.40
C PHE A 145 18.05 -6.69 -6.40
N GLN A 146 17.89 -7.00 -7.68
CA GLN A 146 18.32 -6.17 -8.79
C GLN A 146 17.31 -5.06 -9.08
N LYS A 147 17.25 -4.04 -8.20
CA LYS A 147 16.32 -2.88 -8.28
C LYS A 147 16.18 -2.34 -9.71
N ARG A 148 17.30 -2.10 -10.40
CA ARG A 148 17.32 -1.54 -11.76
C ARG A 148 16.65 -2.44 -12.81
N ASN A 149 16.85 -3.75 -12.72
CA ASN A 149 16.29 -4.71 -13.68
C ASN A 149 14.79 -4.91 -13.42
N PHE A 150 14.39 -4.92 -12.15
CA PHE A 150 13.00 -5.09 -11.72
C PHE A 150 12.06 -4.03 -12.28
N TYR A 151 12.34 -2.73 -12.05
CA TYR A 151 11.44 -1.68 -12.55
C TYR A 151 11.52 -1.53 -14.07
N LYS A 152 12.69 -1.80 -14.69
CA LYS A 152 12.85 -1.71 -16.16
C LYS A 152 12.00 -2.74 -16.91
N ALA A 153 11.74 -3.89 -16.31
CA ALA A 153 10.90 -4.93 -16.90
C ALA A 153 9.41 -4.58 -16.96
N ILE A 154 8.97 -3.53 -16.26
CA ILE A 154 7.60 -3.04 -16.32
C ILE A 154 7.44 -2.25 -17.61
N GLU A 155 6.68 -2.76 -18.58
CA GLU A 155 6.47 -2.11 -19.88
C GLU A 155 5.69 -0.79 -19.79
N PRO A 156 4.53 -0.71 -19.08
CA PRO A 156 3.77 0.53 -19.01
C PRO A 156 4.56 1.61 -18.23
N LYS A 157 4.86 2.73 -18.90
CA LYS A 157 5.69 3.81 -18.34
C LYS A 157 5.12 4.42 -17.06
N ASN A 158 3.80 4.60 -17.00
CA ASN A 158 3.10 5.11 -15.82
C ASN A 158 3.20 4.15 -14.63
N VAL A 159 3.01 2.84 -14.85
CA VAL A 159 3.19 1.81 -13.81
C VAL A 159 4.64 1.75 -13.35
N ARG A 160 5.60 1.83 -14.29
CA ARG A 160 7.03 1.89 -13.97
C ARG A 160 7.36 3.11 -13.10
N HIS A 161 6.79 4.28 -13.39
CA HIS A 161 7.00 5.50 -12.60
C HIS A 161 6.47 5.36 -11.17
N PHE A 162 5.25 4.86 -11.03
CA PHE A 162 4.68 4.52 -9.72
C PHE A 162 5.58 3.55 -8.94
N VAL A 163 5.97 2.43 -9.56
CA VAL A 163 6.82 1.43 -8.90
C VAL A 163 8.18 2.01 -8.53
N LYS A 164 8.78 2.87 -9.36
CA LYS A 164 10.03 3.57 -9.00
C LYS A 164 9.88 4.42 -7.75
N LYS A 165 8.76 5.15 -7.59
CA LYS A 165 8.48 5.91 -6.35
C LYS A 165 8.23 4.97 -5.18
N PHE A 166 7.40 3.95 -5.37
CA PHE A 166 7.04 2.99 -4.32
C PHE A 166 8.25 2.21 -3.78
N MET A 167 9.22 1.89 -4.63
CA MET A 167 10.48 1.25 -4.24
C MET A 167 11.37 2.09 -3.32
N LEU A 168 11.12 3.40 -3.20
CA LEU A 168 11.86 4.27 -2.27
C LEU A 168 11.29 4.20 -0.85
N THR A 169 10.17 3.51 -0.66
CA THR A 169 9.54 3.40 0.66
C THR A 169 10.24 2.36 1.53
N GLN A 170 10.30 2.64 2.84
CA GLN A 170 10.86 1.71 3.82
C GLN A 170 10.13 0.36 3.83
N MET A 171 8.81 0.39 3.66
CA MET A 171 7.98 -0.81 3.62
C MET A 171 8.35 -1.75 2.46
N PHE A 172 8.69 -1.21 1.29
CA PHE A 172 9.15 -2.01 0.15
C PHE A 172 10.53 -2.63 0.41
N ASP A 173 11.46 -1.85 0.96
CA ASP A 173 12.80 -2.34 1.27
C ASP A 173 12.76 -3.50 2.27
N LEU A 174 11.97 -3.41 3.34
CA LEU A 174 11.81 -4.53 4.29
C LEU A 174 11.20 -5.78 3.66
N PHE A 175 10.16 -5.62 2.84
CA PHE A 175 9.55 -6.73 2.12
C PHE A 175 10.57 -7.47 1.24
N ILE A 176 11.45 -6.72 0.55
CA ILE A 176 12.50 -7.32 -0.27
C ILE A 176 13.59 -7.97 0.58
N GLN A 177 14.03 -7.36 1.67
CA GLN A 177 15.01 -7.97 2.59
C GLN A 177 14.52 -9.30 3.14
N GLU A 178 13.25 -9.37 3.54
CA GLU A 178 12.60 -10.59 3.98
C GLU A 178 12.57 -11.66 2.86
N ALA A 179 12.33 -11.24 1.62
CA ALA A 179 12.36 -12.14 0.46
C ALA A 179 13.79 -12.62 0.10
N GLU A 180 14.81 -11.79 0.27
CA GLU A 180 16.23 -12.13 0.04
C GLU A 180 16.74 -13.20 1.02
N GLN A 181 16.27 -13.13 2.28
CA GLN A 181 16.63 -14.08 3.34
C GLN A 181 15.93 -15.46 3.18
N ARG A 182 14.73 -15.50 2.60
CA ARG A 182 13.86 -16.69 2.56
C ARG A 182 14.10 -17.67 1.41
N GLN A 183 15.31 -17.73 0.86
CA GLN A 183 15.60 -18.46 -0.38
C GLN A 183 15.23 -19.96 -0.42
N THR A 184 14.92 -20.63 0.70
CA THR A 184 14.68 -22.09 0.70
C THR A 184 13.53 -22.62 1.57
N ALA A 185 12.83 -21.81 2.36
CA ALA A 185 11.79 -22.32 3.27
C ALA A 185 10.47 -21.55 3.12
N THR A 186 9.55 -22.15 2.37
CA THR A 186 8.11 -21.87 2.37
C THR A 186 7.69 -20.57 1.66
N GLN A 187 7.54 -20.63 0.33
CA GLN A 187 6.76 -19.67 -0.47
C GLN A 187 5.23 -19.76 -0.18
N GLY A 188 4.84 -19.88 1.09
CA GLY A 188 3.48 -20.26 1.52
C GLY A 188 2.58 -19.11 1.96
N GLY A 189 3.04 -17.85 1.86
CA GLY A 189 2.21 -16.70 2.21
C GLY A 189 1.07 -16.47 1.21
N PHE A 190 -0.07 -15.95 1.69
CA PHE A 190 -1.23 -15.64 0.85
C PHE A 190 -0.87 -14.78 -0.37
N PHE A 191 0.00 -13.79 -0.19
CA PHE A 191 0.50 -12.96 -1.28
C PHE A 191 1.24 -13.76 -2.37
N TYR A 192 2.14 -14.68 -2.00
CA TYR A 192 2.86 -15.53 -2.95
C TYR A 192 1.92 -16.43 -3.73
N LYS A 193 0.91 -17.00 -3.05
CA LYS A 193 -0.15 -17.77 -3.72
C LYS A 193 -0.86 -16.93 -4.79
N LYS A 194 -1.25 -15.69 -4.45
CA LYS A 194 -1.88 -14.77 -5.41
C LYS A 194 -0.96 -14.38 -6.58
N ILE A 195 0.35 -14.29 -6.36
CA ILE A 195 1.34 -14.09 -7.44
C ILE A 195 1.31 -15.26 -8.42
N VAL A 196 1.38 -16.50 -7.91
CA VAL A 196 1.37 -17.71 -8.75
C VAL A 196 0.07 -17.80 -9.56
N GLU A 197 -1.08 -17.62 -8.91
CA GLU A 197 -2.40 -17.60 -9.57
C GLU A 197 -2.45 -16.57 -10.71
N TYR A 198 -1.93 -15.35 -10.48
CA TYR A 198 -1.89 -14.30 -11.47
C TYR A 198 -0.97 -14.64 -12.65
N GLN A 199 0.22 -15.17 -12.39
CA GLN A 199 1.18 -15.56 -13.42
C GLN A 199 0.64 -16.70 -14.30
N GLU A 200 -0.02 -17.70 -13.70
CA GLU A 200 -0.66 -18.78 -14.44
C GLU A 200 -1.80 -18.27 -15.33
N LYS A 201 -2.66 -17.38 -14.82
CA LYS A 201 -3.73 -16.76 -15.60
C LYS A 201 -3.16 -16.00 -16.80
N LYS A 202 -2.12 -15.19 -16.59
CA LYS A 202 -1.44 -14.44 -17.65
C LYS A 202 -0.79 -15.35 -18.70
N ARG A 203 -0.23 -16.50 -18.29
CA ARG A 203 0.31 -17.51 -19.23
C ARG A 203 -0.81 -18.13 -20.08
N LYS A 204 -1.91 -18.55 -19.47
CA LYS A 204 -3.08 -19.12 -20.17
C LYS A 204 -3.69 -18.14 -21.18
N GLU A 205 -3.78 -16.85 -20.84
CA GLU A 205 -4.29 -15.82 -21.75
C GLU A 205 -3.37 -15.59 -22.95
N LYS A 206 -2.04 -15.70 -22.77
CA LYS A 206 -1.08 -15.60 -23.88
C LYS A 206 -1.15 -16.82 -24.81
N SER A 207 -1.29 -18.02 -24.25
CA SER A 207 -1.41 -19.27 -25.03
C SER A 207 -2.74 -19.41 -25.79
N LYS A 208 -3.77 -18.63 -25.44
CA LYS A 208 -5.04 -18.58 -26.20
C LYS A 208 -5.03 -17.56 -27.34
N LYS A 209 -4.01 -16.70 -27.41
CA LYS A 209 -3.86 -15.65 -28.44
C LYS A 209 -2.85 -16.03 -29.53
N HIS A 210 -2.22 -17.19 -29.41
CA HIS A 210 -1.37 -17.83 -30.41
C HIS A 210 -2.03 -19.14 -30.81
#